data_AF-A0A6A7BF63-F1
#
_entry.id   AF-A0A6A7BF63-F1
#
_cell.length_a   1.000
_cell.length_b   1.000
_cell.length_c   1.000
_cell.angle_alpha   90.00
_cell.angle_beta   90.00
_cell.angle_gamma   90.00
#
_symmetry.space_group_name_H-M   'P 1'
#
loop_
_entity.id
_entity.type
_entity.pdbx_description
1 polymer ?
#
loop_
_entity_poly.entity_id
_entity_poly.type
_entity_poly.pdbx_seq_one_letter_code
_entity_poly.pdbx_strand_id
1 'polypeptide(L)'
;MLMMSGQISLGLDVISSPSLAINGVSYSTRAYWMRRVNAALSDLVSPCPFGAFGTVIVNHTAASDLGDLVCIGANSNQQTGNPTNHGDALKAFADLSLYTNAESCPMCASAIRWAGFREYIYGTSIDTLVQNGWGQIRISSIEVFRESFDLPNQSRLIGGILTNETNPYFTWQYNPDYPCPTGCSRSGASCVKSLAL
;
A
#
# COMPACT_ATOMS: atom_id res chain seq x y z
N MET A 1 14.53 31.29 31.67
CA MET A 1 14.90 30.29 30.65
C MET A 1 13.77 29.26 30.59
N LEU A 2 12.73 29.56 29.81
CA LEU A 2 11.58 28.68 29.57
C LEU A 2 11.76 28.14 28.15
N MET A 3 11.99 26.84 28.02
CA MET A 3 12.01 26.18 26.71
C MET A 3 10.57 25.94 26.28
N MET A 4 10.17 26.56 25.18
CA MET A 4 8.93 26.26 24.47
C MET A 4 9.12 24.94 23.74
N SER A 5 8.38 23.91 24.14
CA SER A 5 8.24 22.64 23.42
C SER A 5 7.47 22.90 22.12
N GLY A 6 8.18 23.14 21.03
CA GLY A 6 7.61 23.21 19.69
C GLY A 6 7.20 21.81 19.22
N GLN A 7 5.90 21.53 19.22
CA GLN A 7 5.35 20.39 18.48
C GLN A 7 5.47 20.69 16.98
N ILE A 8 6.44 20.04 16.34
CA ILE A 8 6.56 19.99 14.90
C ILE A 8 5.64 18.87 14.42
N SER A 9 4.39 19.20 14.06
CA SER A 9 3.52 18.32 13.27
C SER A 9 3.96 18.43 11.81
N LEU A 10 4.88 17.55 11.39
CA LEU A 10 5.37 17.52 10.02
C LEU A 10 4.47 16.64 9.14
N GLY A 11 3.59 17.29 8.38
CA GLY A 11 3.40 17.02 6.95
C GLY A 11 2.58 15.82 6.50
N LEU A 12 2.16 14.90 7.38
CA LEU A 12 1.32 13.76 6.97
C LEU A 12 -0.15 14.13 6.73
N ASP A 13 -0.71 15.06 7.54
CA ASP A 13 -2.14 15.42 7.47
C ASP A 13 -2.52 16.25 6.23
N VAL A 14 -1.55 16.91 5.58
CA VAL A 14 -1.83 17.77 4.41
C VAL A 14 -2.00 16.93 3.15
N ILE A 15 -1.32 15.78 3.05
CA ILE A 15 -1.23 14.96 1.84
C ILE A 15 -2.48 14.08 1.65
N SER A 16 -3.22 13.80 2.73
CA SER A 16 -4.48 13.04 2.71
C SER A 16 -5.73 13.90 2.49
N SER A 17 -5.57 15.21 2.26
CA SER A 17 -6.69 16.14 2.08
C SER A 17 -7.50 15.83 0.79
N PRO A 18 -8.84 15.71 0.88
CA PRO A 18 -9.71 15.42 -0.27
C PRO A 18 -9.67 16.46 -1.39
N SER A 19 -9.25 17.69 -1.09
CA SER A 19 -9.19 18.79 -2.07
C SER A 19 -7.81 18.97 -2.71
N LEU A 20 -6.83 18.14 -2.35
CA LEU A 20 -5.46 18.29 -2.84
C LEU A 20 -5.27 17.50 -4.15
N ALA A 21 -4.74 18.18 -5.17
CA ALA A 21 -4.19 17.54 -6.36
C ALA A 21 -2.67 17.51 -6.25
N ILE A 22 -2.09 16.31 -6.31
CA ILE A 22 -0.63 16.13 -6.29
C ILE A 22 -0.24 15.60 -7.67
N ASN A 23 0.73 16.25 -8.32
CA ASN A 23 1.18 15.89 -9.67
C ASN A 23 0.07 15.88 -10.74
N GLY A 24 -0.97 16.70 -10.56
CA GLY A 24 -2.14 16.76 -11.45
C GLY A 24 -3.20 15.68 -11.21
N VAL A 25 -2.94 14.73 -10.29
CA VAL A 25 -3.89 13.67 -9.92
C VAL A 25 -4.65 14.07 -8.66
N SER A 26 -5.98 14.10 -8.75
CA SER A 26 -6.86 14.45 -7.64
C SER A 26 -6.90 13.36 -6.57
N TYR A 27 -7.20 13.74 -5.33
CA TYR A 27 -7.42 12.77 -4.25
C TYR A 27 -8.50 11.73 -4.60
N SER A 28 -9.60 12.13 -5.25
CA SER A 28 -10.66 11.18 -5.64
C SER A 28 -10.16 10.12 -6.62
N THR A 29 -9.29 10.48 -7.56
CA THR A 29 -8.63 9.52 -8.46
C THR A 29 -7.69 8.59 -7.69
N ARG A 30 -6.93 9.11 -6.73
CA ARG A 30 -6.07 8.29 -5.86
C ARG A 30 -6.89 7.31 -5.01
N ALA A 31 -8.00 7.78 -4.45
CA ALA A 31 -8.93 6.98 -3.67
C ALA A 31 -9.57 5.87 -4.52
N TYR A 32 -9.93 6.16 -5.77
CA TYR A 32 -10.42 5.16 -6.72
C TYR A 32 -9.41 4.02 -6.90
N TRP A 33 -8.15 4.34 -7.18
CA TRP A 33 -7.13 3.31 -7.37
C TRP A 33 -6.79 2.55 -6.09
N MET A 34 -6.78 3.21 -4.94
CA MET A 34 -6.59 2.53 -3.65
C MET A 34 -7.72 1.52 -3.38
N ARG A 35 -8.97 1.85 -3.71
CA ARG A 35 -10.07 0.88 -3.65
C ARG A 35 -9.91 -0.27 -4.64
N ARG A 36 -9.37 0.01 -5.83
CA ARG A 36 -9.02 -1.06 -6.81
C ARG A 36 -7.96 -2.02 -6.25
N VAL A 37 -6.98 -1.51 -5.48
CA VAL A 37 -6.00 -2.34 -4.77
C VAL A 37 -6.69 -3.29 -3.79
N ASN A 38 -7.62 -2.78 -2.98
CA ASN A 38 -8.39 -3.59 -2.04
C ASN A 38 -9.25 -4.65 -2.75
N ALA A 39 -9.88 -4.29 -3.87
CA ALA A 39 -10.66 -5.23 -4.68
C ALA A 39 -9.79 -6.35 -5.28
N ALA A 40 -8.54 -6.06 -5.65
CA ALA A 40 -7.62 -7.05 -6.24
C ALA A 40 -7.34 -8.23 -5.29
N LEU A 41 -7.44 -8.04 -3.97
CA LEU A 41 -7.31 -9.12 -2.99
C LEU A 41 -8.36 -10.22 -3.21
N SER A 42 -9.62 -9.81 -3.38
CA SER A 42 -10.73 -10.72 -3.62
C SER A 42 -10.69 -11.32 -5.01
N ASP A 43 -10.33 -10.52 -6.02
CA ASP A 43 -10.25 -10.95 -7.42
C ASP A 43 -9.18 -12.03 -7.64
N LEU A 44 -8.01 -11.88 -7.00
CA LEU A 44 -6.83 -12.69 -7.28
C LEU A 44 -6.62 -13.82 -6.27
N VAL A 45 -7.08 -13.67 -5.03
CA VAL A 45 -6.75 -14.59 -3.94
C VAL A 45 -7.98 -15.02 -3.16
N SER A 46 -8.56 -14.12 -2.37
CA SER A 46 -9.64 -14.42 -1.43
C SER A 46 -10.20 -13.11 -0.85
N PRO A 47 -11.49 -13.07 -0.43
CA PRO A 47 -12.03 -11.96 0.37
C PRO A 47 -11.40 -11.83 1.77
N CYS A 48 -10.78 -12.89 2.28
CA CYS A 48 -9.97 -12.88 3.51
C CYS A 48 -8.65 -13.61 3.25
N PRO A 49 -7.73 -12.99 2.49
CA PRO A 49 -6.40 -13.55 2.36
C PRO A 49 -5.69 -13.44 3.72
N PHE A 50 -4.81 -14.41 4.03
CA PHE A 50 -3.99 -14.31 5.24
C PHE A 50 -3.16 -13.03 5.17
N GLY A 51 -2.31 -12.86 4.16
CA GLY A 51 -1.59 -11.61 3.90
C GLY A 51 -2.34 -10.70 2.94
N ALA A 52 -3.16 -9.79 3.47
CA ALA A 52 -3.99 -8.86 2.70
C ALA A 52 -3.22 -7.70 2.04
N PHE A 53 -2.11 -8.00 1.37
CA PHE A 53 -1.30 -7.00 0.66
C PHE A 53 -1.61 -7.03 -0.83
N GLY A 54 -2.15 -5.93 -1.33
CA GLY A 54 -2.47 -5.73 -2.75
C GLY A 54 -1.59 -4.65 -3.37
N THR A 55 -1.47 -4.68 -4.70
CA THR A 55 -0.81 -3.65 -5.49
C THR A 55 -1.53 -3.39 -6.81
N VAL A 56 -1.45 -2.16 -7.30
CA VAL A 56 -1.91 -1.73 -8.62
C VAL A 56 -0.88 -0.79 -9.23
N ILE A 57 -0.58 -0.98 -10.51
CA ILE A 57 0.24 -0.04 -11.31
C ILE A 57 -0.67 0.69 -12.29
N VAL A 58 -0.58 2.02 -12.29
CA VAL A 58 -1.43 2.89 -13.10
C VAL A 58 -0.58 3.86 -13.92
N ASN A 59 -0.96 4.05 -15.17
CA ASN A 59 -0.43 5.11 -16.01
C ASN A 59 -1.34 6.35 -15.96
N HIS A 60 -0.92 7.39 -15.24
CA HIS A 60 -1.64 8.67 -15.17
C HIS A 60 -1.31 9.64 -16.31
N THR A 61 -0.46 9.26 -17.26
CA THR A 61 -0.15 10.08 -18.45
C THR A 61 -1.07 9.78 -19.63
N ALA A 62 -1.90 8.74 -19.52
CA ALA A 62 -2.93 8.43 -20.50
C ALA A 62 -4.02 9.51 -20.54
N ALA A 63 -4.75 9.59 -21.67
CA ALA A 63 -5.75 10.62 -21.91
C ALA A 63 -7.02 10.49 -21.03
N SER A 64 -7.13 9.44 -20.23
CA SER A 64 -8.29 9.20 -19.35
C SER A 64 -8.18 9.99 -18.05
N ASP A 65 -9.30 10.51 -17.55
CA ASP A 65 -9.35 11.30 -16.30
C ASP A 65 -8.90 10.49 -15.05
N LEU A 66 -9.00 9.17 -15.12
CA LEU A 66 -8.55 8.26 -14.07
C LEU A 66 -7.13 7.73 -14.30
N GLY A 67 -6.57 7.85 -15.50
CA GLY A 67 -5.41 7.07 -15.93
C GLY A 67 -5.78 5.63 -16.32
N ASP A 68 -4.82 4.94 -16.93
CA ASP A 68 -5.01 3.58 -17.45
C ASP A 68 -4.38 2.54 -16.53
N LEU A 69 -5.13 1.48 -16.22
CA LEU A 69 -4.63 0.34 -15.44
C LEU A 69 -3.56 -0.41 -16.23
N VAL A 70 -2.36 -0.56 -15.66
CA VAL A 70 -1.28 -1.36 -16.26
C VAL A 70 -1.36 -2.80 -15.75
N CYS A 71 -1.38 -3.01 -14.44
CA CYS A 71 -1.56 -4.33 -13.84
C CYS A 71 -2.02 -4.28 -12.38
N ILE A 72 -2.47 -5.42 -11.88
CA ILE A 72 -2.84 -5.66 -10.48
C ILE A 72 -2.03 -6.84 -9.93
N GLY A 73 -1.78 -6.85 -8.61
CA GLY A 73 -1.14 -7.96 -7.91
C GLY A 73 -1.62 -8.10 -6.47
N ALA A 74 -1.47 -9.29 -5.91
CA ALA A 74 -1.75 -9.58 -4.51
C ALA A 74 -0.70 -10.56 -3.96
N ASN A 75 -0.40 -10.46 -2.67
CA ASN A 75 0.60 -11.30 -2.02
C ASN A 75 0.24 -12.80 -2.12
N SER A 76 1.19 -13.59 -2.62
CA SER A 76 1.09 -15.04 -2.81
C SER A 76 2.13 -15.84 -2.04
N ASN A 77 2.76 -15.26 -0.99
CA ASN A 77 3.85 -15.88 -0.24
C ASN A 77 3.49 -17.27 0.33
N GLN A 78 2.23 -17.46 0.74
CA GLN A 78 1.71 -18.75 1.24
C GLN A 78 1.59 -19.82 0.12
N GLN A 79 1.62 -19.43 -1.16
CA GLN A 79 1.41 -20.30 -2.32
C GLN A 79 2.71 -20.55 -3.10
N THR A 80 3.62 -19.58 -3.18
CA THR A 80 4.79 -19.63 -4.09
C THR A 80 6.14 -19.68 -3.37
N GLY A 81 6.22 -19.30 -2.08
CA GLY A 81 7.47 -19.33 -1.30
C GLY A 81 8.62 -18.45 -1.84
N ASN A 82 8.38 -17.60 -2.84
CA ASN A 82 9.41 -16.79 -3.49
C ASN A 82 9.05 -15.28 -3.45
N PRO A 83 9.80 -14.46 -2.70
CA PRO A 83 9.46 -13.06 -2.46
C PRO A 83 9.75 -12.09 -3.62
N THR A 84 10.37 -12.53 -4.71
CA THR A 84 10.85 -11.64 -5.76
C THR A 84 10.76 -12.28 -7.14
N ASN A 85 9.73 -11.94 -7.92
CA ASN A 85 9.72 -12.22 -9.36
C ASN A 85 9.75 -10.90 -10.15
N HIS A 86 10.97 -10.49 -10.49
CA HIS A 86 11.29 -9.31 -11.29
C HIS A 86 11.64 -9.75 -12.71
N GLY A 87 10.90 -9.25 -13.70
CA GLY A 87 11.24 -9.38 -15.12
C GLY A 87 10.92 -8.08 -15.87
N ASP A 88 11.97 -7.34 -16.22
CA ASP A 88 12.11 -6.41 -17.35
C ASP A 88 11.10 -5.27 -17.61
N ALA A 89 10.92 -4.35 -16.66
CA ALA A 89 10.22 -3.08 -16.96
C ALA A 89 10.85 -1.82 -16.34
N LEU A 90 12.19 -1.75 -16.24
CA LEU A 90 12.89 -0.64 -15.57
C LEU A 90 12.90 0.72 -16.30
N LYS A 91 12.30 0.84 -17.50
CA LYS A 91 12.16 2.15 -18.19
C LYS A 91 10.71 2.67 -18.24
N ALA A 92 9.73 1.78 -18.27
CA ALA A 92 8.32 2.19 -18.32
C ALA A 92 7.84 2.76 -16.98
N PHE A 93 8.48 2.38 -15.86
CA PHE A 93 8.02 2.74 -14.51
C PHE A 93 8.13 4.23 -14.18
N ALA A 94 9.03 4.98 -14.84
CA ALA A 94 9.24 6.41 -14.56
C ALA A 94 7.99 7.28 -14.81
N ASP A 95 7.02 6.79 -15.59
CA ASP A 95 5.74 7.47 -15.83
C ASP A 95 4.59 6.88 -15.01
N LEU A 96 4.82 5.75 -14.33
CA LEU A 96 3.78 4.99 -13.64
C LEU A 96 3.72 5.31 -12.15
N SER A 97 2.52 5.17 -11.61
CA SER A 97 2.24 5.27 -10.19
C SER A 97 1.93 3.89 -9.61
N LEU A 98 2.61 3.54 -8.52
CA LEU A 98 2.42 2.31 -7.79
C LEU A 98 1.56 2.56 -6.55
N TYR A 99 0.42 1.88 -6.44
CA TYR A 99 -0.49 1.95 -5.30
C TYR A 99 -0.44 0.64 -4.51
N THR A 100 -0.25 0.72 -3.20
CA THR A 100 -0.31 -0.43 -2.28
C THR A 100 -1.26 -0.15 -1.11
N ASN A 101 -2.06 -1.12 -0.67
CA ASN A 101 -3.00 -0.88 0.42
C ASN A 101 -2.33 -0.78 1.80
N ALA A 102 -1.12 -1.31 1.92
CA ALA A 102 -0.24 -1.06 3.06
C ALA A 102 1.16 -0.65 2.60
N GLU A 103 1.88 0.01 3.50
CA GLU A 103 3.27 0.39 3.33
C GLU A 103 4.12 -0.86 3.10
N SER A 104 4.98 -0.77 2.09
CA SER A 104 5.87 -1.83 1.67
C SER A 104 6.95 -2.05 2.73
N CYS A 105 7.24 -3.30 3.05
CA CYS A 105 8.37 -3.63 3.91
C CYS A 105 9.69 -3.12 3.28
N PRO A 106 10.77 -2.97 4.06
CA PRO A 106 12.01 -2.36 3.58
C PRO A 106 12.60 -2.99 2.32
N MET A 107 12.46 -4.32 2.18
CA MET A 107 12.87 -5.03 0.97
C MET A 107 12.09 -4.54 -0.26
N CYS A 108 10.77 -4.53 -0.19
CA CYS A 108 9.91 -4.09 -1.28
C CYS A 108 10.08 -2.59 -1.55
N ALA A 109 10.14 -1.76 -0.51
CA ALA A 109 10.40 -0.32 -0.64
C ALA A 109 11.72 -0.04 -1.37
N SER A 110 12.78 -0.81 -1.06
CA SER A 110 14.07 -0.70 -1.76
C SER A 110 13.93 -1.10 -3.23
N ALA A 111 13.24 -2.21 -3.51
CA ALA A 111 13.01 -2.65 -4.89
C ALA A 111 12.21 -1.62 -5.70
N ILE A 112 11.16 -1.03 -5.11
CA ILE A 112 10.36 0.03 -5.73
C ILE A 112 11.20 1.26 -6.03
N ARG A 113 12.05 1.66 -5.07
CA ARG A 113 12.97 2.78 -5.23
C ARG A 113 13.95 2.54 -6.39
N TRP A 114 14.52 1.33 -6.47
CA TRP A 114 15.39 0.91 -7.58
C TRP A 114 14.65 0.85 -8.92
N ALA A 115 13.38 0.43 -8.90
CA ALA A 115 12.54 0.35 -10.09
C ALA A 115 12.24 1.72 -10.72
N GLY A 116 12.31 2.80 -9.93
CA GLY A 116 12.23 4.16 -10.45
C GLY A 116 10.81 4.61 -10.80
N PHE A 117 9.80 4.12 -10.08
CA PHE A 117 8.41 4.59 -10.25
C PHE A 117 8.30 6.11 -10.09
N ARG A 118 7.41 6.76 -10.85
CA ARG A 118 7.11 8.19 -10.68
C ARG A 118 6.63 8.48 -9.26
N GLU A 119 5.70 7.65 -8.81
CA GLU A 119 5.05 7.77 -7.51
C GLU A 119 4.93 6.40 -6.85
N TYR A 120 5.18 6.38 -5.54
CA TYR A 120 4.85 5.27 -4.66
C TYR A 120 3.82 5.75 -3.62
N ILE A 121 2.62 5.17 -3.65
CA ILE A 121 1.46 5.56 -2.84
C ILE A 121 1.04 4.38 -1.96
N TYR A 122 0.83 4.62 -0.67
CA TYR A 122 0.32 3.60 0.25
C TYR A 122 -0.75 4.09 1.23
N GLY A 123 -1.53 3.13 1.76
CA GLY A 123 -2.55 3.35 2.80
C GLY A 123 -2.02 3.08 4.21
N THR A 124 -2.24 1.87 4.73
CA THR A 124 -1.88 1.44 6.09
C THR A 124 -0.37 1.53 6.33
N SER A 125 0.07 2.16 7.43
CA SER A 125 1.52 2.29 7.75
C SER A 125 2.12 1.01 8.33
N ILE A 126 3.45 0.86 8.27
CA ILE A 126 4.19 -0.20 8.98
C ILE A 126 3.90 -0.16 10.48
N ASP A 127 3.81 1.02 11.09
CA ASP A 127 3.50 1.15 12.51
C ASP A 127 2.12 0.57 12.83
N THR A 128 1.13 0.85 11.99
CA THR A 128 -0.22 0.27 12.12
C THR A 128 -0.18 -1.25 11.93
N LEU A 129 0.59 -1.76 10.98
CA LEU A 129 0.77 -3.21 10.80
C LEU A 129 1.35 -3.85 12.07
N VAL A 130 2.42 -3.29 12.62
CA VAL A 130 3.07 -3.78 13.84
C VAL A 130 2.12 -3.76 15.04
N GLN A 131 1.33 -2.69 15.19
CA GLN A 131 0.30 -2.58 16.25
C GLN A 131 -0.77 -3.68 16.14
N ASN A 132 -1.05 -4.16 14.93
CA ASN A 132 -1.98 -5.26 14.68
C ASN A 132 -1.31 -6.65 14.64
N GLY A 133 -0.08 -6.77 15.15
CA GLY A 133 0.61 -8.06 15.32
C GLY A 133 1.38 -8.54 14.09
N TRP A 134 1.49 -7.73 13.03
CA TRP A 134 2.25 -8.09 11.85
C TRP A 134 3.76 -7.94 12.09
N GLY A 135 4.50 -9.02 11.86
CA GLY A 135 5.96 -8.96 11.87
C GLY A 135 6.49 -8.07 10.74
N GLN A 136 7.30 -7.06 11.09
CA GLN A 136 7.90 -6.12 10.15
C GLN A 136 9.33 -5.76 10.59
N ILE A 137 10.20 -5.52 9.62
CA ILE A 137 11.42 -4.75 9.84
C ILE A 137 10.99 -3.28 9.95
N ARG A 138 11.25 -2.64 11.09
CA ARG A 138 10.75 -1.30 11.45
C ARG A 138 11.56 -0.17 10.82
N ILE A 139 11.80 -0.27 9.52
CA ILE A 139 12.37 0.80 8.70
C ILE A 139 11.23 1.28 7.80
N SER A 140 10.92 2.57 7.89
CA SER A 140 9.84 3.15 7.08
C SER A 140 10.26 3.29 5.61
N SER A 141 9.30 3.32 4.70
CA SER A 141 9.56 3.59 3.29
C SER A 141 10.17 4.98 3.08
N ILE A 142 9.81 5.95 3.93
CA ILE A 142 10.43 7.28 3.90
C ILE A 142 11.92 7.23 4.28
N GLU A 143 12.31 6.37 5.23
CA GLU A 143 13.72 6.17 5.59
C GLU A 143 14.49 5.52 4.43
N VAL A 144 13.95 4.45 3.83
CA VAL A 144 14.56 3.82 2.65
C VAL A 144 14.74 4.83 1.51
N PHE A 145 13.73 5.64 1.22
CA PHE A 145 13.79 6.63 0.15
C PHE A 145 14.75 7.78 0.48
N ARG A 146 14.86 8.16 1.77
CA ARG A 146 15.80 9.17 2.24
C ARG A 146 17.24 8.69 2.09
N GLU A 147 17.54 7.46 2.48
CA GLU A 147 18.89 6.88 2.41
C GLU A 147 19.32 6.47 0.99
N SER A 148 18.46 6.67 -0.01
CA SER A 148 18.72 6.31 -1.42
C SER A 148 18.65 7.53 -2.35
N PHE A 149 19.08 8.68 -1.84
CA PHE A 149 19.07 9.95 -2.55
C PHE A 149 20.03 9.99 -3.76
N ASP A 150 21.07 9.15 -3.77
CA ASP A 150 22.05 9.05 -4.87
C ASP A 150 21.50 8.36 -6.13
N LEU A 151 20.31 7.75 -6.07
CA LEU A 151 19.71 7.08 -7.22
C LEU A 151 19.08 8.08 -8.19
N PRO A 152 19.17 7.84 -9.52
CA PRO A 152 18.96 8.86 -10.55
C PRO A 152 17.52 9.36 -10.70
N ASN A 153 16.52 8.54 -10.33
CA ASN A 153 15.11 8.91 -10.43
C ASN A 153 14.64 9.56 -9.13
N GLN A 154 13.87 10.64 -9.18
CA GLN A 154 13.21 11.18 -7.99
C GLN A 154 11.77 10.66 -7.92
N SER A 155 11.59 9.56 -7.19
CA SER A 155 10.27 8.98 -6.92
C SER A 155 9.58 9.74 -5.80
N ARG A 156 8.33 10.18 -6.01
CA ARG A 156 7.52 10.79 -4.95
C ARG A 156 6.90 9.70 -4.07
N LEU A 157 7.02 9.84 -2.76
CA LEU A 157 6.39 8.95 -1.79
C LEU A 157 5.16 9.64 -1.16
N ILE A 158 4.03 8.95 -1.13
CA ILE A 158 2.75 9.44 -0.60
C ILE A 158 2.18 8.36 0.34
N GLY A 159 2.11 8.64 1.63
CA GLY A 159 1.54 7.73 2.63
C GLY A 159 0.15 8.15 3.09
N GLY A 160 -0.57 7.23 3.73
CA GLY A 160 -1.79 7.52 4.46
C GLY A 160 -3.06 7.69 3.62
N ILE A 161 -3.09 7.18 2.38
CA ILE A 161 -4.28 7.26 1.52
C ILE A 161 -5.33 6.23 1.95
N LEU A 162 -6.52 6.70 2.31
CA LEU A 162 -7.66 5.88 2.75
C LEU A 162 -7.35 4.92 3.92
N THR A 163 -6.60 5.36 4.93
CA THR A 163 -6.29 4.53 6.11
C THR A 163 -7.53 4.03 6.86
N ASN A 164 -8.64 4.78 6.80
CA ASN A 164 -9.94 4.34 7.31
C ASN A 164 -10.48 3.08 6.59
N GLU A 165 -10.17 2.91 5.31
CA GLU A 165 -10.58 1.75 4.51
C GLU A 165 -9.50 0.65 4.48
N THR A 166 -8.21 1.00 4.51
CA THR A 166 -7.12 0.03 4.43
C THR A 166 -6.75 -0.60 5.77
N ASN A 167 -6.82 0.13 6.89
CA ASN A 167 -6.44 -0.42 8.20
C ASN A 167 -7.27 -1.65 8.59
N PRO A 168 -8.60 -1.69 8.39
CA PRO A 168 -9.41 -2.87 8.68
C PRO A 168 -8.94 -4.16 8.00
N TYR A 169 -8.20 -4.09 6.89
CA TYR A 169 -7.67 -5.28 6.21
C TYR A 169 -6.64 -6.06 7.03
N PHE A 170 -6.06 -5.42 8.05
CA PHE A 170 -4.94 -5.95 8.82
C PHE A 170 -5.31 -6.27 10.27
N THR A 171 -6.58 -6.14 10.65
CA THR A 171 -7.04 -6.33 12.03
C THR A 171 -7.50 -7.75 12.31
N TRP A 172 -8.14 -8.46 11.38
CA TRP A 172 -8.80 -9.75 11.68
C TRP A 172 -7.86 -10.94 11.86
N GLN A 173 -6.63 -10.88 11.32
CA GLN A 173 -5.78 -12.06 11.19
C GLN A 173 -5.09 -12.46 12.51
N TYR A 174 -4.71 -11.47 13.32
CA TYR A 174 -4.05 -11.69 14.62
C TYR A 174 -4.89 -11.16 15.80
N ASN A 175 -6.14 -10.75 15.55
CA ASN A 175 -7.10 -10.38 16.57
C ASN A 175 -8.28 -11.38 16.52
N PRO A 176 -8.44 -12.26 17.53
CA PRO A 176 -9.54 -13.23 17.57
C PRO A 176 -10.92 -12.57 17.73
N ASP A 177 -10.96 -11.39 18.35
CA ASP A 177 -12.20 -10.69 18.68
C ASP A 177 -12.71 -9.80 17.53
N TYR A 178 -11.86 -9.52 16.53
CA TYR A 178 -12.25 -8.72 15.38
C TYR A 178 -13.08 -9.57 14.39
N PRO A 179 -14.20 -9.05 13.85
CA PRO A 179 -15.05 -9.81 12.93
C PRO A 179 -14.32 -10.15 11.63
N CYS A 180 -14.58 -11.34 11.07
CA CYS A 180 -14.12 -11.67 9.73
C CYS A 180 -14.79 -10.76 8.68
N PRO A 181 -14.10 -10.45 7.57
CA PRO A 181 -14.69 -9.65 6.51
C PRO A 181 -15.88 -10.39 5.87
N THR A 182 -16.74 -9.63 5.19
CA THR A 182 -17.91 -10.17 4.48
C THR A 182 -17.50 -11.29 3.52
N GLY A 183 -18.23 -12.42 3.57
CA GLY A 183 -17.91 -13.62 2.79
C GLY A 183 -16.91 -14.56 3.45
N CYS A 184 -16.48 -14.27 4.68
CA CYS A 184 -15.60 -15.13 5.46
C CYS A 184 -16.17 -15.49 6.84
N SER A 185 -15.73 -16.63 7.38
CA SER A 185 -16.07 -17.12 8.71
C SER A 185 -14.81 -17.55 9.45
N ARG A 186 -14.87 -17.54 10.78
CA ARG A 186 -13.71 -17.83 11.62
C ARG A 186 -13.56 -19.35 11.78
N SER A 187 -12.36 -19.85 11.48
CA SER A 187 -11.96 -21.25 11.67
C SER A 187 -10.67 -21.28 12.48
N GLY A 188 -10.78 -21.68 13.75
CA GLY A 188 -9.69 -21.54 14.72
C GLY A 188 -9.32 -20.08 14.97
N ALA A 189 -8.03 -19.75 14.84
CA ALA A 189 -7.53 -18.38 15.03
C ALA A 189 -7.64 -17.49 13.77
N SER A 190 -8.00 -18.06 12.61
CA SER A 190 -7.94 -17.37 11.31
C SER A 190 -9.32 -17.23 10.66
N CYS A 191 -9.48 -16.19 9.83
CA CYS A 191 -10.64 -16.07 8.94
C CYS A 191 -10.40 -16.87 7.66
N VAL A 192 -11.39 -17.66 7.24
CA VAL A 192 -11.38 -18.41 5.98
C VAL A 192 -12.63 -18.09 5.16
N LYS A 193 -12.54 -18.26 3.83
CA LYS A 193 -13.67 -18.04 2.94
C LYS A 193 -14.83 -18.96 3.34
N SER A 194 -16.01 -18.39 3.55
CA SER A 194 -17.20 -19.18 3.86
C SER A 194 -17.57 -20.02 2.63
N LEU A 195 -17.89 -21.29 2.87
CA LEU A 195 -18.50 -22.11 1.82
C LEU A 195 -19.85 -21.48 1.46
N ALA A 196 -20.08 -21.25 0.17
CA ALA A 196 -21.40 -20.86 -0.30
C ALA A 196 -22.33 -22.05 -0.03
N LEU A 197 -23.40 -21.81 0.74
CA LEU A 197 -24.54 -22.72 0.85
C LEU A 197 -25.33 -22.70 -0.46
#